data_AF-A0A918NKU5-F1
#
_entry.id   AF-A0A918NKU5-F1
#
_cell.length_a   1.000
_cell.length_b   1.000
_cell.length_c   1.000
_cell.angle_alpha   90.00
_cell.angle_beta   90.00
_cell.angle_gamma   90.00
#
_symmetry.space_group_name_H-M   'P 1'
#
loop_
_entity.id
_entity.type
_entity.pdbx_description
1 polymer ?
#
loop_
_entity_poly.entity_id
_entity_poly.type
_entity_poly.pdbx_seq_one_letter_code
_entity_poly.pdbx_strand_id
1 'polypeptide(L)'
;MTVRPSDQPSGSRDAARAAAAPPESARNRATGHDRAADTRRRRITTHAAERLAPALRDVDAVVFDTDGVITDSAHAHAAAWKSAFDAHLAAHPPADPAQRRPFDVRDDYLRYVDGRSRLDGAAAFLASRGLAPAPGTVRAVAEHKERLFTEGLRTHGVDVYPGTVRLVRALRRAATPLAAASASRHARELLTRTGVLDLFDALVDGGEAARLGLAGKPHPDLFLEAARRLGVAAGRCGVVEDALAGVEAGRRGGFALVIGVDRAGGPDTAAALLRRGADIVVHDLAELLDTHEGVRR
;
A
#
# COMPACT_ATOMS: atom_id res chain seq x y z
N MET A 1 2.55 70.46 -25.95
CA MET A 1 1.21 70.37 -26.57
C MET A 1 0.53 69.13 -26.01
N THR A 2 0.02 69.13 -24.77
CA THR A 2 -1.36 69.54 -24.33
C THR A 2 -2.43 68.84 -25.19
N VAL A 3 -3.37 68.01 -24.70
CA VAL A 3 -4.27 68.15 -23.53
C VAL A 3 -4.86 66.76 -23.14
N ARG A 4 -4.89 66.41 -21.83
CA ARG A 4 -5.97 65.66 -21.12
C ARG A 4 -6.89 66.73 -20.47
N PRO A 5 -8.15 66.53 -20.01
CA PRO A 5 -8.67 65.35 -19.27
C PRO A 5 -10.21 65.10 -19.37
N SER A 6 -10.74 64.29 -18.41
CA SER A 6 -12.07 64.42 -17.75
C SER A 6 -13.32 63.86 -18.46
N ASP A 7 -14.35 63.26 -17.84
CA ASP A 7 -14.76 63.09 -16.43
C ASP A 7 -15.86 62.00 -16.32
N GLN A 8 -15.90 61.26 -15.20
CA GLN A 8 -17.10 60.65 -14.57
C GLN A 8 -17.87 61.76 -13.80
N PRO A 9 -19.14 61.67 -13.31
CA PRO A 9 -19.73 60.54 -12.56
C PRO A 9 -21.29 60.44 -12.48
N SER A 10 -21.79 59.64 -11.51
CA SER A 10 -23.07 59.73 -10.76
C SER A 10 -24.33 59.14 -11.41
N GLY A 11 -25.34 58.57 -10.74
CA GLY A 11 -25.69 58.32 -9.33
C GLY A 11 -26.98 57.44 -9.33
N SER A 12 -27.12 56.41 -8.50
CA SER A 12 -27.78 56.35 -7.17
C SER A 12 -29.32 56.55 -7.14
N ARG A 13 -29.97 55.75 -6.27
CA ARG A 13 -31.27 55.92 -5.56
C ARG A 13 -32.45 55.10 -6.10
N ASP A 14 -32.89 54.09 -5.34
CA ASP A 14 -33.93 54.10 -4.28
C ASP A 14 -35.35 54.04 -4.91
N ALA A 15 -36.40 53.42 -4.38
CA ALA A 15 -36.75 52.87 -3.07
C ALA A 15 -38.05 52.04 -3.28
N ALA A 16 -38.22 50.91 -2.58
CA ALA A 16 -39.10 50.70 -1.43
C ALA A 16 -40.63 50.66 -1.67
N ARG A 17 -41.26 49.59 -1.14
CA ARG A 17 -42.52 49.50 -0.35
C ARG A 17 -43.03 48.06 -0.39
N ALA A 18 -43.66 47.44 0.61
CA ALA A 18 -44.01 47.69 2.01
C ALA A 18 -44.52 46.32 2.54
N ALA A 19 -44.00 45.73 3.63
CA ALA A 19 -44.47 45.82 5.01
C ALA A 19 -45.98 45.51 5.26
N ALA A 20 -46.27 44.38 5.93
CA ALA A 20 -47.13 44.28 7.13
C ALA A 20 -47.26 42.82 7.64
N ALA A 21 -47.15 42.64 8.96
CA ALA A 21 -47.50 41.46 9.78
C ALA A 21 -48.32 41.97 10.99
N PRO A 22 -48.79 41.17 11.99
CA PRO A 22 -49.23 39.76 12.11
C PRO A 22 -50.68 39.70 12.71
N PRO A 23 -51.17 38.63 13.40
CA PRO A 23 -50.83 38.41 14.82
C PRO A 23 -50.75 36.94 15.32
N GLU A 24 -50.08 36.77 16.47
CA GLU A 24 -50.08 35.59 17.35
C GLU A 24 -51.42 35.40 18.08
N SER A 25 -51.78 34.15 18.39
CA SER A 25 -52.62 33.83 19.54
C SER A 25 -52.17 32.54 20.23
N ALA A 26 -52.25 32.60 21.56
CA ALA A 26 -51.60 31.76 22.53
C ALA A 26 -52.37 30.46 22.93
N ARG A 27 -51.62 29.59 23.64
CA ARG A 27 -52.00 28.78 24.82
C ARG A 27 -51.98 27.25 24.68
N ASN A 28 -50.90 26.69 25.23
CA ASN A 28 -50.83 25.66 26.28
C ASN A 28 -52.01 24.69 26.45
N ARG A 29 -51.71 23.37 26.38
CA ARG A 29 -52.23 22.35 27.30
C ARG A 29 -51.38 21.08 27.25
N ALA A 30 -50.78 20.75 28.40
CA ALA A 30 -50.23 19.43 28.69
C ALA A 30 -51.35 18.52 29.22
N THR A 31 -51.39 17.27 28.75
CA THR A 31 -52.02 16.13 29.44
C THR A 31 -51.23 14.88 29.07
N GLY A 32 -50.66 14.21 30.08
CA GLY A 32 -49.95 12.94 29.92
C GLY A 32 -50.86 11.72 30.04
N HIS A 33 -50.39 10.62 29.45
CA HIS A 33 -50.72 9.18 29.58
C HIS A 33 -50.48 8.57 28.19
N ASP A 34 -49.90 7.39 27.95
CA ASP A 34 -49.34 6.31 28.75
C ASP A 34 -48.72 5.33 27.69
N ARG A 35 -47.75 4.51 28.11
CA ARG A 35 -47.28 3.25 27.48
C ARG A 35 -46.46 3.36 26.17
N ALA A 36 -45.14 3.18 26.24
CA ALA A 36 -44.48 1.87 26.33
C ALA A 36 -44.82 0.93 25.16
N ALA A 37 -44.32 1.22 23.95
CA ALA A 37 -44.11 0.24 22.88
C ALA A 37 -43.40 0.86 21.66
N ASP A 38 -42.19 1.40 21.79
CA ASP A 38 -41.38 1.64 20.57
C ASP A 38 -39.87 1.67 20.83
N THR A 39 -39.36 0.55 21.33
CA THR A 39 -37.90 0.36 21.51
C THR A 39 -37.53 -1.08 21.23
N ARG A 40 -37.79 -1.56 20.01
CA ARG A 40 -37.26 -2.85 19.54
C ARG A 40 -37.24 -2.93 18.02
N ARG A 41 -36.13 -2.47 17.43
CA ARG A 41 -35.35 -3.15 16.35
C ARG A 41 -34.32 -2.18 15.74
N ARG A 42 -33.32 -1.77 16.53
CA ARG A 42 -32.00 -1.55 15.94
C ARG A 42 -31.38 -2.93 15.74
N ARG A 43 -31.39 -3.44 14.50
CA ARG A 43 -30.52 -4.55 14.09
C ARG A 43 -29.09 -4.06 14.26
N ILE A 44 -28.51 -4.32 15.43
CA ILE A 44 -27.07 -4.39 15.56
C ILE A 44 -26.70 -5.62 14.74
N THR A 45 -26.21 -5.41 13.52
CA THR A 45 -25.42 -6.42 12.83
C THR A 45 -24.17 -6.61 13.67
N THR A 46 -24.19 -7.53 14.63
CA THR A 46 -22.98 -8.07 15.23
C THR A 46 -22.20 -8.67 14.08
N HIS A 47 -21.19 -7.97 13.57
CA HIS A 47 -20.14 -8.62 12.82
C HIS A 47 -19.61 -9.72 13.76
N ALA A 48 -19.80 -10.99 13.37
CA ALA A 48 -19.14 -12.08 14.05
C ALA A 48 -17.67 -11.69 14.17
N ALA A 49 -17.12 -11.72 15.38
CA ALA A 49 -15.73 -11.31 15.60
C ALA A 49 -14.84 -12.24 14.75
N GLU A 50 -14.29 -11.68 13.68
CA GLU A 50 -13.31 -12.34 12.82
C GLU A 50 -12.17 -12.83 13.73
N ARG A 51 -11.92 -14.14 13.75
CA ARG A 51 -10.83 -14.71 14.55
C ARG A 51 -9.61 -14.89 13.66
N LEU A 52 -8.43 -14.62 14.21
CA LEU A 52 -7.18 -14.88 13.52
C LEU A 52 -6.97 -16.38 13.33
N ALA A 53 -6.49 -16.81 12.16
CA ALA A 53 -6.08 -18.19 11.92
C ALA A 53 -5.03 -18.64 12.96
N PRO A 54 -4.96 -19.94 13.31
CA PRO A 54 -4.05 -20.45 14.34
C PRO A 54 -2.58 -20.02 14.14
N ALA A 55 -2.08 -20.05 12.90
CA ALA A 55 -0.70 -19.67 12.58
C ALA A 55 -0.33 -18.23 13.02
N LEU A 56 -1.30 -17.31 13.02
CA LEU A 56 -1.08 -15.93 13.44
C LEU A 56 -1.18 -15.74 14.97
N ARG A 57 -1.60 -16.75 15.72
CA ARG A 57 -1.71 -16.69 17.20
C ARG A 57 -0.39 -17.04 17.88
N ASP A 58 0.53 -17.69 17.17
CA ASP A 58 1.82 -18.14 17.69
C ASP A 58 2.95 -17.13 17.47
N VAL A 59 2.66 -16.01 16.80
CA VAL A 59 3.60 -14.89 16.58
C VAL A 59 3.27 -13.72 17.49
N ASP A 60 4.32 -13.03 17.95
CA ASP A 60 4.21 -11.86 18.83
C ASP A 60 4.12 -10.55 18.06
N ALA A 61 4.42 -10.52 16.76
CA ALA A 61 4.35 -9.35 15.89
C ALA A 61 4.23 -9.75 14.42
N VAL A 62 3.77 -8.84 13.56
CA VAL A 62 3.71 -9.07 12.11
C VAL A 62 4.30 -7.88 11.34
N VAL A 63 5.20 -8.20 10.42
CA VAL A 63 5.79 -7.24 9.46
C VAL A 63 5.15 -7.46 8.10
N PHE A 64 4.53 -6.42 7.55
CA PHE A 64 3.91 -6.45 6.23
C PHE A 64 4.81 -5.76 5.22
N ASP A 65 5.04 -6.38 4.06
CA ASP A 65 5.43 -5.58 2.90
C ASP A 65 4.31 -4.58 2.53
N THR A 66 4.64 -3.55 1.75
CA THR A 66 3.66 -2.56 1.30
C THR A 66 3.13 -2.84 -0.09
N ASP A 67 4.02 -2.98 -1.08
CA ASP A 67 3.66 -2.95 -2.49
C ASP A 67 3.18 -4.35 -2.89
N GLY A 68 1.93 -4.49 -3.33
CA GLY A 68 1.33 -5.80 -3.61
C GLY A 68 0.78 -6.52 -2.36
N VAL A 69 1.14 -6.10 -1.15
CA VAL A 69 0.57 -6.63 0.10
C VAL A 69 -0.49 -5.70 0.71
N ILE A 70 -0.13 -4.47 1.06
CA ILE A 70 -1.04 -3.47 1.64
C ILE A 70 -1.69 -2.65 0.52
N THR A 71 -0.88 -2.14 -0.40
CA THR A 71 -1.30 -1.26 -1.48
C THR A 71 -1.23 -1.96 -2.83
N ASP A 72 -2.23 -1.74 -3.69
CA ASP A 72 -2.29 -2.25 -5.06
C ASP A 72 -1.44 -1.38 -6.01
N SER A 73 -0.14 -1.27 -5.73
CA SER A 73 0.82 -0.40 -6.42
C SER A 73 1.69 -1.13 -7.44
N ALA A 74 1.69 -2.47 -7.44
CA ALA A 74 2.59 -3.29 -8.27
C ALA A 74 2.44 -2.98 -9.77
N HIS A 75 1.20 -2.81 -10.24
CA HIS A 75 0.93 -2.45 -11.63
C HIS A 75 1.49 -1.07 -12.01
N ALA A 76 1.37 -0.08 -11.12
CA ALA A 76 1.93 1.26 -11.33
C ALA A 76 3.47 1.22 -11.35
N HIS A 77 4.08 0.39 -10.50
CA HIS A 77 5.52 0.16 -10.53
C HIS A 77 5.98 -0.52 -11.81
N ALA A 78 5.31 -1.58 -12.25
CA ALA A 78 5.63 -2.30 -13.49
C ALA A 78 5.53 -1.38 -14.71
N ALA A 79 4.49 -0.54 -14.79
CA ALA A 79 4.34 0.44 -15.87
C ALA A 79 5.46 1.49 -15.87
N ALA A 80 5.83 2.04 -14.71
CA ALA A 80 6.91 3.01 -14.60
C ALA A 80 8.28 2.40 -14.97
N TRP A 81 8.52 1.15 -14.56
CA TRP A 81 9.72 0.39 -14.96
C TRP A 81 9.76 0.15 -16.46
N LYS A 82 8.66 -0.31 -17.06
CA LYS A 82 8.57 -0.53 -18.50
C LYS A 82 9.00 0.72 -19.27
N SER A 83 8.39 1.86 -18.97
CA SER A 83 8.70 3.12 -19.65
C SER A 83 10.16 3.54 -19.48
N ALA A 84 10.73 3.39 -18.28
CA ALA A 84 12.12 3.76 -18.03
C ALA A 84 13.12 2.82 -18.74
N PHE A 85 12.87 1.51 -18.70
CA PHE A 85 13.72 0.51 -19.33
C PHE A 85 13.62 0.56 -20.86
N ASP A 86 12.41 0.62 -21.41
CA ASP A 86 12.21 0.67 -22.86
C ASP A 86 12.85 1.94 -23.46
N ALA A 87 12.74 3.09 -22.77
CA ALA A 87 13.43 4.31 -23.16
C ALA A 87 14.96 4.14 -23.14
N HIS A 88 15.50 3.46 -22.12
CA HIS A 88 16.94 3.21 -22.04
C HIS A 88 17.41 2.25 -23.14
N LEU A 89 16.70 1.15 -23.37
CA LEU A 89 17.03 0.16 -24.40
C LEU A 89 16.90 0.73 -25.82
N ALA A 90 15.97 1.65 -26.06
CA ALA A 90 15.86 2.35 -27.34
C ALA A 90 17.06 3.26 -27.60
N ALA A 91 17.53 3.99 -26.58
CA ALA A 91 18.69 4.86 -26.69
C ALA A 91 20.04 4.11 -26.68
N HIS A 92 20.08 2.94 -26.04
CA HIS A 92 21.29 2.13 -25.84
C HIS A 92 20.99 0.65 -26.14
N PRO A 93 20.73 0.30 -27.41
CA PRO A 93 20.31 -1.06 -27.75
C PRO A 93 21.42 -2.07 -27.44
N PRO A 94 21.09 -3.21 -26.80
CA PRO A 94 22.01 -4.32 -26.62
C PRO A 94 22.66 -4.78 -27.93
N ALA A 95 23.91 -5.23 -27.84
CA ALA A 95 24.64 -5.75 -29.00
C ALA A 95 23.91 -6.94 -29.63
N ASP A 96 23.48 -7.90 -28.79
CA ASP A 96 22.66 -9.06 -29.20
C ASP A 96 21.22 -8.63 -29.53
N PRO A 97 20.76 -8.80 -30.79
CA PRO A 97 19.37 -8.51 -31.18
C PRO A 97 18.30 -9.25 -30.35
N ALA A 98 18.59 -10.46 -29.86
CA ALA A 98 17.65 -11.23 -29.04
C ALA A 98 17.35 -10.56 -27.68
N GLN A 99 18.26 -9.68 -27.20
CA GLN A 99 18.09 -8.93 -25.96
C GLN A 99 17.42 -7.57 -26.14
N ARG A 100 17.14 -7.15 -27.39
CA ARG A 100 16.49 -5.86 -27.70
C ARG A 100 14.96 -5.86 -27.52
N ARG A 101 14.36 -7.01 -27.14
CA ARG A 101 12.92 -7.07 -26.85
C ARG A 101 12.57 -6.08 -25.72
N PRO A 102 11.36 -5.48 -25.73
CA PRO A 102 10.91 -4.62 -24.64
C PRO A 102 10.92 -5.31 -23.27
N PHE A 103 10.83 -4.50 -22.22
CA PHE A 103 10.56 -4.98 -20.86
C PHE A 103 9.17 -5.61 -20.79
N ASP A 104 9.12 -6.85 -20.31
CA ASP A 104 7.88 -7.57 -20.01
C ASP A 104 7.41 -7.25 -18.59
N VAL A 105 6.26 -6.58 -18.47
CA VAL A 105 5.67 -6.14 -17.20
C VAL A 105 5.23 -7.28 -16.29
N ARG A 106 5.19 -8.51 -16.79
CA ARG A 106 4.90 -9.71 -15.99
C ARG A 106 6.20 -10.43 -15.71
N ASP A 107 6.85 -10.96 -16.75
CA ASP A 107 7.96 -11.90 -16.58
C ASP A 107 9.26 -11.22 -16.14
N ASP A 108 9.66 -10.14 -16.81
CA ASP A 108 10.87 -9.41 -16.42
C ASP A 108 10.65 -8.69 -15.09
N TYR A 109 9.42 -8.22 -14.83
CA TYR A 109 9.05 -7.60 -13.57
C TYR A 109 9.31 -8.53 -12.39
N LEU A 110 8.67 -9.69 -12.38
CA LEU A 110 8.78 -10.70 -11.31
C LEU A 110 10.22 -11.19 -11.13
N ARG A 111 11.00 -11.33 -12.22
CA ARG A 111 12.35 -11.89 -12.16
C ARG A 111 13.39 -10.91 -11.64
N TYR A 112 13.32 -9.65 -12.08
CA TYR A 112 14.45 -8.72 -11.94
C TYR A 112 14.19 -7.57 -10.99
N VAL A 113 12.96 -7.11 -10.83
CA VAL A 113 12.68 -5.88 -10.08
C VAL A 113 11.74 -6.07 -8.90
N ASP A 114 10.83 -7.05 -8.96
CA ASP A 114 9.78 -7.18 -7.95
C ASP A 114 10.37 -7.47 -6.56
N GLY A 115 9.86 -6.75 -5.56
CA GLY A 115 10.37 -6.72 -4.20
C GLY A 115 11.79 -6.17 -4.01
N ARG A 116 12.56 -5.83 -5.05
CA ARG A 116 13.95 -5.35 -4.90
C ARG A 116 14.05 -3.84 -4.69
N SER A 117 15.20 -3.39 -4.20
CA SER A 117 15.52 -1.96 -4.23
C SER A 117 15.56 -1.46 -5.68
N ARG A 118 15.27 -0.17 -5.87
CA ARG A 118 15.25 0.41 -7.24
C ARG A 118 16.60 0.30 -7.94
N LEU A 119 17.71 0.44 -7.20
CA LEU A 119 19.04 0.34 -7.78
C LEU A 119 19.37 -1.11 -8.14
N ASP A 120 19.06 -2.06 -7.25
CA ASP A 120 19.32 -3.48 -7.50
C ASP A 120 18.46 -4.02 -8.65
N GLY A 121 17.19 -3.60 -8.71
CA GLY A 121 16.28 -3.97 -9.79
C GLY A 121 16.74 -3.42 -11.15
N ALA A 122 17.14 -2.15 -11.21
CA ALA A 122 17.68 -1.56 -12.43
C ALA A 122 18.98 -2.25 -12.87
N ALA A 123 19.90 -2.51 -11.94
CA ALA A 123 21.14 -3.21 -12.25
C ALA A 123 20.87 -4.64 -12.75
N ALA A 124 20.00 -5.39 -12.08
CA ALA A 124 19.67 -6.77 -12.42
C ALA A 124 19.01 -6.88 -13.81
N PHE A 125 18.07 -6.00 -14.13
CA PHE A 125 17.43 -6.01 -15.44
C PHE A 125 18.40 -5.62 -16.57
N LEU A 126 19.19 -4.56 -16.39
CA LEU A 126 20.14 -4.14 -17.43
C LEU A 126 21.20 -5.23 -17.68
N ALA A 127 21.70 -5.87 -16.61
CA ALA A 127 22.58 -7.02 -16.72
C ALA A 127 21.94 -8.20 -17.46
N SER A 128 20.64 -8.46 -17.24
CA SER A 128 19.92 -9.53 -17.96
C SER A 128 19.81 -9.29 -19.47
N ARG A 129 20.01 -8.04 -19.92
CA ARG A 129 20.08 -7.66 -21.34
C ARG A 129 21.50 -7.66 -21.90
N GLY A 130 22.47 -8.21 -21.16
CA GLY A 130 23.88 -8.28 -21.56
C GLY A 130 24.60 -6.94 -21.47
N LEU A 131 24.04 -5.97 -20.75
CA LEU A 131 24.67 -4.68 -20.52
C LEU A 131 25.52 -4.75 -19.24
N ALA A 132 26.65 -4.04 -19.23
CA ALA A 132 27.45 -3.80 -18.02
C ALA A 132 27.25 -2.33 -17.59
N PRO A 133 26.11 -1.99 -16.96
CA PRO A 133 25.79 -0.59 -16.68
C PRO A 133 26.74 -0.02 -15.62
N ALA A 134 27.34 1.13 -15.93
CA ALA A 134 28.06 1.90 -14.92
C ALA A 134 27.08 2.32 -13.80
N PRO A 135 27.56 2.55 -12.55
CA PRO A 135 26.69 2.99 -11.45
C PRO A 135 25.86 4.24 -11.77
N GLY A 136 26.40 5.17 -12.57
CA GLY A 136 25.69 6.35 -13.06
C GLY A 136 24.49 6.01 -13.96
N THR A 137 24.62 4.99 -14.81
CA THR A 137 23.54 4.51 -15.69
C THR A 137 22.41 3.87 -14.89
N VAL A 138 22.76 2.99 -13.93
CA VAL A 138 21.77 2.37 -13.03
C VAL A 138 20.97 3.46 -12.30
N ARG A 139 21.67 4.46 -11.76
CA ARG A 139 21.05 5.60 -11.07
C ARG A 139 20.12 6.40 -12.00
N ALA A 140 20.58 6.72 -13.21
CA ALA A 140 19.78 7.49 -14.17
C ALA A 140 18.47 6.78 -14.56
N VAL A 141 18.52 5.45 -14.78
CA VAL A 141 17.33 4.65 -15.08
C VAL A 141 16.39 4.59 -13.88
N ALA A 142 16.93 4.35 -12.68
CA ALA A 142 16.14 4.34 -11.44
C ALA A 142 15.48 5.70 -11.16
N GLU A 143 16.18 6.82 -11.41
CA GLU A 143 15.64 8.18 -11.29
C GLU A 143 14.57 8.48 -12.36
N HIS A 144 14.73 7.95 -13.57
CA HIS A 144 13.70 8.08 -14.60
C HIS A 144 12.41 7.34 -14.21
N LYS A 145 12.53 6.06 -13.82
CA LYS A 145 11.39 5.28 -13.30
C LYS A 145 10.69 5.99 -12.16
N GLU A 146 11.50 6.58 -11.28
CA GLU A 146 11.01 7.27 -10.11
C GLU A 146 10.17 8.50 -10.45
N ARG A 147 10.63 9.35 -11.39
CA ARG A 147 9.82 10.49 -11.85
C ARG A 147 8.48 10.03 -12.42
N LEU A 148 8.51 9.02 -13.28
CA LEU A 148 7.32 8.45 -13.91
C LEU A 148 6.35 7.88 -12.88
N PHE A 149 6.85 7.18 -11.86
CA PHE A 149 6.03 6.64 -10.80
C PHE A 149 5.38 7.75 -9.96
N THR A 150 6.15 8.75 -9.51
CA THR A 150 5.61 9.88 -8.74
C THR A 150 4.57 10.67 -9.52
N GLU A 151 4.77 10.86 -10.83
CA GLU A 151 3.77 11.48 -11.72
C GLU A 151 2.50 10.62 -11.82
N GLY A 152 2.65 9.32 -12.08
CA GLY A 152 1.54 8.38 -12.14
C GLY A 152 0.71 8.35 -10.85
N LEU A 153 1.37 8.38 -9.69
CA LEU A 153 0.72 8.44 -8.38
C LEU A 153 -0.11 9.70 -8.15
N ARG A 154 0.32 10.85 -8.69
CA ARG A 154 -0.45 12.11 -8.56
C ARG A 154 -1.74 12.07 -9.35
N THR A 155 -1.74 11.35 -10.47
CA THR A 155 -2.89 11.30 -11.38
C THR A 155 -3.88 10.19 -11.01
N HIS A 156 -3.39 9.01 -10.61
CA HIS A 156 -4.25 7.82 -10.45
C HIS A 156 -4.41 7.34 -9.01
N GLY A 157 -3.58 7.81 -8.07
CA GLY A 157 -3.57 7.28 -6.71
C GLY A 157 -3.17 5.80 -6.64
N VAL A 158 -3.44 5.16 -5.50
CA VAL A 158 -3.28 3.73 -5.26
C VAL A 158 -4.35 3.30 -4.26
N ASP A 159 -4.96 2.14 -4.49
CA ASP A 159 -5.90 1.52 -3.55
C ASP A 159 -5.20 0.60 -2.55
N VAL A 160 -5.91 0.24 -1.49
CA VAL A 160 -5.47 -0.79 -0.53
C VAL A 160 -6.25 -2.08 -0.74
N TYR A 161 -5.61 -3.21 -0.49
CA TYR A 161 -6.29 -4.50 -0.56
C TYR A 161 -7.26 -4.63 0.64
N PRO A 162 -8.58 -4.77 0.42
CA PRO A 162 -9.56 -4.79 1.51
C PRO A 162 -9.34 -5.95 2.49
N GLY A 163 -8.94 -7.12 1.99
CA GLY A 163 -8.61 -8.28 2.81
C GLY A 163 -7.41 -8.04 3.73
N THR A 164 -6.36 -7.39 3.21
CA THR A 164 -5.21 -6.97 4.02
C THR A 164 -5.62 -6.01 5.13
N VAL A 165 -6.41 -4.98 4.81
CA VAL A 165 -6.89 -4.01 5.82
C VAL A 165 -7.74 -4.70 6.89
N ARG A 166 -8.58 -5.66 6.52
CA ARG A 166 -9.37 -6.45 7.48
C ARG A 166 -8.46 -7.24 8.42
N LEU A 167 -7.44 -7.93 7.88
CA LEU A 167 -6.48 -8.69 8.69
C LEU A 167 -5.70 -7.79 9.65
N VAL A 168 -5.15 -6.68 9.15
CA VAL A 168 -4.43 -5.69 9.96
C VAL A 168 -5.30 -5.17 11.11
N ARG A 169 -6.57 -4.86 10.85
CA ARG A 169 -7.52 -4.44 11.91
C ARG A 169 -7.81 -5.56 12.90
N ALA A 170 -7.88 -6.82 12.47
CA ALA A 170 -8.05 -7.96 13.38
C ALA A 170 -6.84 -8.15 14.30
N LEU A 171 -5.62 -8.06 13.76
CA LEU A 171 -4.37 -8.10 14.52
C LEU A 171 -4.28 -6.94 15.53
N ARG A 172 -4.69 -5.73 15.13
CA ARG A 172 -4.81 -4.57 16.04
C ARG A 172 -5.75 -4.82 17.21
N ARG A 173 -6.93 -5.41 16.96
CA ARG A 173 -7.88 -5.77 18.03
C ARG A 173 -7.31 -6.82 18.98
N ALA A 174 -6.40 -7.67 18.49
CA ALA A 174 -5.67 -8.65 19.30
C ALA A 174 -4.42 -8.07 19.98
N ALA A 175 -4.19 -6.75 19.88
CA ALA A 175 -3.01 -6.06 20.41
C ALA A 175 -1.66 -6.58 19.87
N THR A 176 -1.65 -7.17 18.67
CA THR A 176 -0.41 -7.57 18.00
C THR A 176 0.32 -6.34 17.46
N PRO A 177 1.60 -6.10 17.80
CA PRO A 177 2.47 -5.11 17.17
C PRO A 177 2.63 -5.32 15.66
N LEU A 178 2.50 -4.25 14.88
CA LEU A 178 2.51 -4.29 13.43
C LEU A 178 3.52 -3.32 12.85
N ALA A 179 4.30 -3.76 11.87
CA ALA A 179 5.15 -2.89 11.07
C ALA A 179 4.83 -3.00 9.58
N ALA A 180 5.00 -1.89 8.87
CA ALA A 180 5.11 -1.88 7.42
C ALA A 180 6.58 -1.77 7.01
N ALA A 181 6.98 -2.49 5.97
CA ALA A 181 8.32 -2.49 5.42
C ALA A 181 8.25 -2.36 3.90
N SER A 182 9.08 -1.51 3.30
CA SER A 182 9.09 -1.31 1.85
C SER A 182 10.46 -0.95 1.31
N ALA A 183 10.81 -1.48 0.14
CA ALA A 183 11.96 -1.00 -0.62
C ALA A 183 11.70 0.36 -1.31
N SER A 184 10.43 0.77 -1.39
CA SER A 184 9.99 2.06 -1.93
C SER A 184 10.15 3.16 -0.90
N ARG A 185 10.65 4.33 -1.31
CA ARG A 185 10.69 5.53 -0.46
C ARG A 185 9.34 6.23 -0.32
N HIS A 186 8.33 5.79 -1.07
CA HIS A 186 6.99 6.40 -1.08
C HIS A 186 6.03 5.75 -0.10
N ALA A 187 6.44 4.68 0.60
CA ALA A 187 5.56 3.92 1.47
C ALA A 187 4.83 4.80 2.49
N ARG A 188 5.55 5.74 3.15
CA ARG A 188 4.92 6.68 4.09
C ARG A 188 3.82 7.51 3.45
N GLU A 189 4.10 8.11 2.31
CA GLU A 189 3.16 8.96 1.58
C GLU A 189 1.92 8.16 1.13
N LEU A 190 2.14 6.96 0.57
CA LEU A 190 1.06 6.08 0.10
C LEU A 190 0.16 5.62 1.24
N LEU A 191 0.75 5.11 2.33
CA LEU A 191 -0.01 4.66 3.50
C LEU A 191 -0.76 5.81 4.19
N THR A 192 -0.22 7.03 4.16
CA THR A 192 -0.90 8.23 4.69
C THR A 192 -2.11 8.58 3.84
N ARG A 193 -1.94 8.66 2.51
CA ARG A 193 -3.01 9.01 1.58
C ARG A 193 -4.15 7.99 1.57
N THR A 194 -3.83 6.72 1.76
CA THR A 194 -4.81 5.63 1.85
C THR A 194 -5.42 5.45 3.24
N GLY A 195 -4.98 6.23 4.23
CA GLY A 195 -5.56 6.26 5.58
C GLY A 195 -5.27 5.01 6.41
N VAL A 196 -4.21 4.26 6.10
CA VAL A 196 -3.84 3.03 6.81
C VAL A 196 -2.52 3.13 7.58
N LEU A 197 -1.78 4.24 7.45
CA LEU A 197 -0.51 4.42 8.16
C LEU A 197 -0.64 4.22 9.67
N ASP A 198 -1.69 4.78 10.28
CA ASP A 198 -1.92 4.72 11.73
C ASP A 198 -2.29 3.32 12.24
N LEU A 199 -2.43 2.33 11.34
CA LEU A 199 -2.60 0.94 11.73
C LEU A 199 -1.28 0.26 12.09
N PHE A 200 -0.13 0.87 11.79
CA PHE A 200 1.19 0.31 12.01
C PHE A 200 1.96 1.08 13.08
N ASP A 201 2.61 0.36 14.00
CA ASP A 201 3.45 0.93 15.05
C ASP A 201 4.80 1.42 14.51
N ALA A 202 5.26 0.81 13.42
CA ALA A 202 6.52 1.15 12.78
C ALA A 202 6.41 1.10 11.25
N LEU A 203 7.20 1.94 10.60
CA LEU A 203 7.43 1.92 9.16
C LEU A 203 8.94 1.94 8.88
N VAL A 204 9.41 1.06 8.01
CA VAL A 204 10.75 1.09 7.42
C VAL A 204 10.61 1.16 5.91
N ASP A 205 10.88 2.32 5.33
CA ASP A 205 10.75 2.54 3.89
C ASP A 205 12.13 2.60 3.20
N GLY A 206 12.13 2.71 1.87
CA GLY A 206 13.36 2.78 1.08
C GLY A 206 14.24 4.00 1.36
N GLY A 207 13.67 5.06 1.95
CA GLY A 207 14.44 6.22 2.42
C GLY A 207 15.21 5.88 3.69
N GLU A 208 14.54 5.26 4.66
CA GLU A 208 15.17 4.75 5.88
C GLU A 208 16.19 3.65 5.59
N ALA A 209 15.90 2.74 4.66
CA ALA A 209 16.84 1.71 4.24
C ALA A 209 18.14 2.31 3.69
N ALA A 210 18.03 3.34 2.84
CA ALA A 210 19.20 4.05 2.33
C ALA A 210 19.97 4.79 3.43
N ARG A 211 19.26 5.46 4.36
CA ARG A 211 19.87 6.19 5.48
C ARG A 211 20.64 5.25 6.43
N LEU A 212 20.13 4.05 6.64
CA LEU A 212 20.71 3.04 7.54
C LEU A 212 21.67 2.08 6.84
N GLY A 213 21.79 2.14 5.50
CA GLY A 213 22.64 1.23 4.73
C GLY A 213 22.13 -0.21 4.72
N LEU A 214 20.82 -0.42 4.80
CA LEU A 214 20.22 -1.76 4.79
C LEU A 214 20.32 -2.38 3.39
N ALA A 215 20.75 -3.63 3.31
CA ALA A 215 20.77 -4.35 2.05
C ALA A 215 19.33 -4.64 1.56
N GLY A 216 19.13 -4.55 0.24
CA GLY A 216 17.84 -4.85 -0.38
C GLY A 216 17.49 -6.33 -0.36
N LYS A 217 16.20 -6.66 -0.43
CA LYS A 217 15.70 -8.03 -0.62
C LYS A 217 16.44 -8.70 -1.81
N PRO A 218 16.93 -9.95 -1.68
CA PRO A 218 16.56 -10.95 -0.68
C PRO A 218 17.36 -10.91 0.63
N HIS A 219 18.14 -9.87 0.89
CA HIS A 219 18.69 -9.69 2.24
C HIS A 219 17.58 -9.34 3.24
N PRO A 220 17.61 -9.88 4.47
CA PRO A 220 16.54 -9.73 5.44
C PRO A 220 16.53 -8.37 6.17
N ASP A 221 17.54 -7.53 5.94
CA ASP A 221 17.85 -6.31 6.70
C ASP A 221 16.64 -5.39 6.91
N LEU A 222 15.84 -5.18 5.86
CA LEU A 222 14.64 -4.34 5.93
C LEU A 222 13.61 -4.88 6.93
N PHE A 223 13.35 -6.18 6.90
CA PHE A 223 12.40 -6.82 7.80
C PHE A 223 12.97 -6.96 9.21
N LEU A 224 14.27 -7.24 9.36
CA LEU A 224 14.94 -7.29 10.66
C LEU A 224 14.91 -5.93 11.36
N GLU A 225 15.11 -4.84 10.62
CA GLU A 225 14.96 -3.48 11.16
C GLU A 225 13.52 -3.20 11.58
N ALA A 226 12.52 -3.66 10.82
CA ALA A 226 11.11 -3.53 11.20
C ALA A 226 10.80 -4.28 12.49
N ALA A 227 11.23 -5.55 12.62
CA ALA A 227 11.09 -6.35 13.83
C ALA A 227 11.81 -5.69 15.04
N ARG A 228 13.02 -5.15 14.82
CA ARG A 228 13.77 -4.41 15.84
C ARG A 228 13.01 -3.18 16.34
N ARG A 229 12.34 -2.43 15.47
CA ARG A 229 11.51 -1.27 15.85
C ARG A 229 10.26 -1.67 16.65
N LEU A 230 9.73 -2.87 16.41
CA LEU A 230 8.65 -3.45 17.22
C LEU A 230 9.13 -4.00 18.57
N GLY A 231 10.45 -4.15 18.77
CA GLY A 231 11.02 -4.75 19.98
C GLY A 231 10.81 -6.26 20.06
N VAL A 232 10.56 -6.94 18.95
CA VAL A 232 10.28 -8.38 18.88
C VAL A 232 11.37 -9.08 18.06
N ALA A 233 11.85 -10.23 18.54
CA ALA A 233 12.84 -11.03 17.82
C ALA A 233 12.23 -11.64 16.54
N ALA A 234 13.00 -11.70 15.45
CA ALA A 234 12.52 -12.24 14.16
C ALA A 234 11.88 -13.63 14.28
N GLY A 235 12.46 -14.54 15.08
CA GLY A 235 11.93 -15.87 15.36
C GLY A 235 10.63 -15.91 16.19
N ARG A 236 10.03 -14.74 16.48
CA ARG A 236 8.70 -14.55 17.06
C ARG A 236 7.80 -13.68 16.19
N CYS A 237 8.28 -13.22 15.03
CA CYS A 237 7.54 -12.38 14.09
C CYS A 237 7.01 -13.20 12.92
N GLY A 238 5.82 -12.88 12.45
CA GLY A 238 5.38 -13.19 11.10
C GLY A 238 5.86 -12.13 10.10
N VAL A 239 6.09 -12.53 8.85
CA VAL A 239 6.28 -11.61 7.73
C VAL A 239 5.28 -11.94 6.62
N VAL A 240 4.74 -10.92 5.97
CA VAL A 240 3.78 -11.05 4.87
C VAL A 240 4.36 -10.40 3.62
N GLU A 241 4.42 -11.16 2.53
CA GLU A 241 5.04 -10.71 1.28
C GLU A 241 4.41 -11.34 0.04
N ASP A 242 4.40 -10.63 -1.10
CA ASP A 242 3.93 -11.14 -2.40
C ASP A 242 5.07 -11.48 -3.38
N ALA A 243 6.22 -10.80 -3.28
CA ALA A 243 7.36 -11.02 -4.18
C ALA A 243 8.31 -12.15 -3.73
N LEU A 244 8.86 -12.89 -4.71
CA LEU A 244 9.82 -13.97 -4.47
C LEU A 244 11.05 -13.53 -3.66
N ALA A 245 11.56 -12.33 -3.95
CA ALA A 245 12.74 -11.79 -3.27
C ALA A 245 12.46 -11.48 -1.79
N GLY A 246 11.28 -10.98 -1.45
CA GLY A 246 10.95 -10.73 -0.05
C GLY A 246 10.57 -12.00 0.71
N VAL A 247 9.91 -12.98 0.08
CA VAL A 247 9.66 -14.28 0.74
C VAL A 247 10.98 -14.93 1.13
N GLU A 248 11.95 -14.88 0.22
CA GLU A 248 13.30 -15.35 0.50
C GLU A 248 13.99 -14.53 1.60
N ALA A 249 13.78 -13.21 1.65
CA ALA A 249 14.27 -12.37 2.75
C ALA A 249 13.66 -12.75 4.10
N GLY A 250 12.35 -13.00 4.16
CA GLY A 250 11.66 -13.49 5.34
C GLY A 250 12.26 -14.80 5.86
N ARG A 251 12.45 -15.76 4.96
CA ARG A 251 13.05 -17.05 5.29
C ARG A 251 14.49 -16.91 5.79
N ARG A 252 15.33 -16.13 5.09
CA ARG A 252 16.74 -15.87 5.47
C ARG A 252 16.85 -15.12 6.80
N GLY A 253 15.87 -14.28 7.13
CA GLY A 253 15.81 -13.52 8.38
C GLY A 253 15.42 -14.36 9.60
N GLY A 254 15.05 -15.64 9.42
CA GLY A 254 14.63 -16.51 10.51
C GLY A 254 13.31 -16.07 11.13
N PHE A 255 12.39 -15.51 10.33
CA PHE A 255 11.04 -15.19 10.78
C PHE A 255 10.29 -16.47 11.15
N ALA A 256 9.46 -16.40 12.20
CA ALA A 256 8.71 -17.54 12.72
C ALA A 256 7.68 -18.08 11.71
N LEU A 257 7.16 -17.16 10.89
CA LEU A 257 6.13 -17.44 9.89
C LEU A 257 6.36 -16.53 8.68
N VAL A 258 6.45 -17.11 7.49
CA VAL A 258 6.52 -16.39 6.22
C VAL A 258 5.24 -16.67 5.43
N ILE A 259 4.42 -15.64 5.25
CA ILE A 259 3.17 -15.70 4.49
C ILE A 259 3.42 -15.12 3.10
N GLY A 260 3.27 -15.95 2.08
CA GLY A 260 3.24 -15.52 0.67
C GLY A 260 1.83 -15.09 0.26
N VAL A 261 1.70 -13.99 -0.49
CA VAL A 261 0.44 -13.56 -1.11
C VAL A 261 0.55 -13.71 -2.63
N ASP A 262 -0.17 -14.68 -3.21
CA ASP A 262 -0.14 -14.92 -4.65
C ASP A 262 -1.08 -13.96 -5.39
N ARG A 263 -0.59 -12.74 -5.67
CA ARG A 263 -1.29 -11.71 -6.45
C ARG A 263 -1.35 -12.00 -7.94
N ALA A 264 -0.38 -12.75 -8.46
CA ALA A 264 -0.30 -13.04 -9.89
C ALA A 264 -1.32 -14.10 -10.33
N GLY A 265 -1.65 -15.05 -9.45
CA GLY A 265 -2.69 -16.07 -9.69
C GLY A 265 -2.41 -16.97 -10.89
N GLY A 266 -1.13 -17.12 -11.26
CA GLY A 266 -0.69 -17.88 -12.42
C GLY A 266 -0.47 -19.36 -12.11
N PRO A 267 -0.33 -20.20 -13.15
CA PRO A 267 0.20 -21.55 -12.94
C PRO A 267 1.61 -21.43 -12.34
N ASP A 268 1.83 -22.12 -11.22
CA ASP A 268 3.08 -22.19 -10.46
C ASP A 268 3.49 -20.97 -9.60
N THR A 269 2.73 -19.87 -9.56
CA THR A 269 3.10 -18.68 -8.78
C THR A 269 3.10 -18.96 -7.27
N ALA A 270 2.05 -19.57 -6.73
CA ALA A 270 2.02 -20.04 -5.34
C ALA A 270 3.14 -21.05 -5.04
N ALA A 271 3.38 -22.00 -5.96
CA ALA A 271 4.43 -22.99 -5.79
C ALA A 271 5.83 -22.36 -5.78
N ALA A 272 6.04 -21.27 -6.52
CA ALA A 272 7.29 -20.51 -6.51
C ALA A 272 7.52 -19.81 -5.17
N LEU A 273 6.48 -19.23 -4.56
CA LEU A 273 6.56 -18.63 -3.21
C LEU A 273 6.92 -19.69 -2.16
N LEU A 274 6.27 -20.86 -2.19
CA LEU A 274 6.61 -21.98 -1.30
C LEU A 274 8.07 -22.43 -1.46
N ARG A 275 8.55 -22.60 -2.71
CA ARG A 275 9.95 -22.96 -2.99
C ARG A 275 10.95 -21.90 -2.51
N ARG A 276 10.56 -20.63 -2.45
CA ARG A 276 11.40 -19.51 -1.96
C ARG A 276 11.40 -19.36 -0.46
N GLY A 277 10.46 -20.01 0.23
CA GLY A 277 10.47 -20.13 1.67
C GLY A 277 9.24 -19.59 2.38
N ALA A 278 8.12 -19.41 1.67
CA ALA A 278 6.84 -19.21 2.33
C ALA A 278 6.43 -20.50 3.06
N ASP A 279 5.86 -20.35 4.25
CA ASP A 279 5.28 -21.46 5.02
C ASP A 279 3.80 -21.65 4.68
N ILE A 280 3.11 -20.54 4.36
CA ILE A 280 1.73 -20.52 3.90
C ILE A 280 1.65 -19.58 2.68
N VAL A 281 0.83 -19.92 1.70
CA VAL A 281 0.48 -19.02 0.59
C VAL A 281 -1.03 -18.86 0.53
N VAL A 282 -1.49 -17.62 0.38
CA VAL A 282 -2.91 -17.25 0.21
C VAL A 282 -3.07 -16.36 -1.02
N HIS A 283 -4.28 -16.27 -1.57
CA HIS A 283 -4.59 -15.30 -2.63
C HIS A 283 -5.07 -13.97 -2.06
N ASP A 284 -5.75 -14.03 -0.92
CA ASP A 284 -6.18 -12.87 -0.16
C ASP A 284 -5.95 -13.07 1.35
N LEU A 285 -5.45 -12.04 2.03
CA LEU A 285 -5.15 -12.12 3.46
C LEU A 285 -6.38 -12.27 4.35
N ALA A 286 -7.59 -12.04 3.84
CA ALA A 286 -8.81 -12.38 4.56
C ALA A 286 -9.00 -13.89 4.74
N GLU A 287 -8.32 -14.74 3.98
CA GLU A 287 -8.33 -16.19 4.19
C GLU A 287 -7.74 -16.58 5.56
N LEU A 288 -6.95 -15.69 6.16
CA LEU A 288 -6.39 -15.86 7.51
C LEU A 288 -7.35 -15.38 8.62
N LEU A 289 -8.60 -15.07 8.26
CA LEU A 289 -9.67 -14.73 9.19
C LEU A 289 -10.69 -15.88 9.22
N ASP A 290 -10.77 -16.60 10.33
CA ASP A 290 -11.81 -17.61 10.54
C ASP A 290 -13.17 -16.91 10.65
N THR A 291 -14.03 -17.10 9.64
CA THR A 291 -15.44 -16.73 9.73
C THR A 291 -16.23 -17.92 10.27
N HIS A 292 -16.41 -18.02 11.58
CA HIS A 292 -17.44 -18.93 12.10
C HIS A 292 -18.80 -18.26 12.01
N GLU A 293 -19.60 -18.64 11.01
CA GLU A 293 -21.04 -18.66 11.19
C GLU A 293 -21.37 -19.78 12.17
N GLY A 294 -21.94 -19.42 13.32
CA GLY A 294 -22.40 -20.39 14.29
C GLY A 294 -23.43 -21.31 13.67
N VAL A 295 -23.08 -22.60 13.50
CA VAL A 295 -24.06 -23.67 13.36
C VAL A 295 -24.90 -23.65 14.64
N ARG A 296 -26.07 -23.02 14.57
CA ARG A 296 -27.14 -23.28 15.52
C ARG A 296 -27.72 -24.64 15.16
N ARG A 297 -27.48 -25.62 16.05
CA ARG A 297 -28.21 -26.88 16.09
C ARG A 297 -29.70 -26.64 16.23
#